data_AF-A0A0C9VB06-F1
#
_entry.id   AF-A0A0C9VB06-F1
#
_cell.length_a   1.000
_cell.length_b   1.000
_cell.length_c   1.000
_cell.angle_alpha   90.00
_cell.angle_beta   90.00
_cell.angle_gamma   90.00
#
_symmetry.space_group_name_H-M   'P 1'
#
loop_
_entity.id
_entity.type
_entity.pdbx_description
1 polymer ?
#
loop_
_entity_poly.entity_id
_entity_poly.type
_entity_poly.pdbx_seq_one_letter_code
_entity_poly.pdbx_strand_id
1 'polypeptide(L)' 'AGATDIVSYLIDQKADVGKLATDGWSALHIAVSAGHEDVVQELVGAGADVNQKNDKGLTPLYAAL' A
#
# COMPACT_ATOMS: atom_id res chain seq x y z
N ALA A 1 -3.85 4.76 -14.47
CA ALA A 1 -5.08 5.43 -14.95
C ALA A 1 -6.38 4.68 -14.67
N GLY A 2 -6.39 3.40 -14.28
CA GLY A 2 -7.63 2.72 -13.83
C GLY A 2 -7.61 2.30 -12.37
N ALA A 3 -6.45 1.87 -11.85
CA ALA A 3 -6.31 1.45 -10.46
C ALA A 3 -6.23 2.64 -9.48
N THR A 4 -5.60 3.74 -9.88
CA THR A 4 -5.41 4.97 -9.09
C THR A 4 -6.74 5.58 -8.67
N ASP A 5 -7.66 5.80 -9.63
CA ASP A 5 -8.98 6.38 -9.37
C ASP A 5 -9.79 5.55 -8.38
N ILE A 6 -9.67 4.22 -8.45
CA ILE A 6 -10.33 3.30 -7.50
C ILE A 6 -9.71 3.42 -6.12
N VAL A 7 -8.38 3.49 -6.03
CA VAL A 7 -7.67 3.63 -4.74
C VAL A 7 -8.04 4.94 -4.06
N SER A 8 -7.98 6.07 -4.78
CA SER A 8 -8.36 7.38 -4.24
C SER A 8 -9.83 7.38 -3.80
N TYR A 9 -10.74 6.82 -4.60
CA TYR A 9 -12.15 6.70 -4.22
C TYR A 9 -12.34 5.91 -2.91
N LEU A 10 -11.64 4.78 -2.74
CA LEU A 10 -11.74 3.98 -1.52
C LEU A 10 -11.20 4.74 -0.29
N ILE A 11 -10.09 5.45 -0.45
CA ILE A 11 -9.52 6.32 0.60
C ILE A 11 -10.52 7.41 0.99
N ASP A 12 -11.17 8.05 0.01
CA ASP A 12 -12.22 9.03 0.24
C ASP A 12 -13.42 8.45 1.01
N GLN A 13 -13.76 7.19 0.72
CA GLN A 13 -14.77 6.41 1.47
C GLN A 13 -14.26 5.90 2.84
N LYS A 14 -13.13 6.42 3.34
CA LYS A 14 -12.53 6.09 4.65
C LYS A 14 -12.06 4.63 4.76
N ALA A 15 -11.60 4.03 3.66
CA ALA A 15 -10.89 2.77 3.72
C ALA A 15 -9.68 2.88 4.66
N ASP A 16 -9.45 1.83 5.46
CA ASP A 16 -8.32 1.76 6.37
C ASP A 16 -7.04 1.42 5.58
N VAL A 17 -6.26 2.46 5.28
CA VAL A 17 -4.99 2.38 4.54
C VAL A 17 -3.93 1.56 5.30
N GLY A 18 -4.05 1.47 6.63
CA GLY A 18 -3.18 0.67 7.49
C GLY A 18 -3.62 -0.78 7.64
N LYS A 19 -4.74 -1.19 7.02
CA LYS A 19 -5.25 -2.55 7.14
C LYS A 19 -4.26 -3.56 6.57
N LEU A 20 -3.94 -4.56 7.37
CA LEU A 20 -3.07 -5.66 6.97
C LEU A 20 -3.88 -6.88 6.55
N ALA A 21 -3.37 -7.58 5.53
CA ALA A 21 -3.77 -8.94 5.21
C ALA A 21 -3.37 -9.90 6.34
N THR A 22 -3.84 -11.15 6.25
CA THR A 22 -3.61 -12.17 7.28
C THR A 22 -2.14 -12.54 7.49
N ASP A 23 -1.29 -12.26 6.51
CA ASP A 23 0.16 -12.50 6.53
C ASP A 23 0.97 -11.20 6.74
N GLY A 24 0.31 -10.15 7.22
CA GLY A 24 0.92 -8.87 7.55
C GLY A 24 1.21 -7.97 6.35
N TRP A 25 0.86 -8.37 5.11
CA TRP A 25 1.06 -7.52 3.95
C TRP A 25 0.06 -6.35 3.95
N SER A 26 0.57 -5.15 3.68
CA SER A 26 -0.25 -3.96 3.49
C SER A 26 -0.48 -3.69 2.00
N ALA A 27 -1.46 -2.83 1.69
CA ALA A 27 -1.68 -2.35 0.32
C ALA A 27 -0.40 -1.74 -0.29
N LEU A 28 0.40 -1.04 0.54
CA LEU A 28 1.65 -0.42 0.11
C LEU A 28 2.70 -1.45 -0.34
N HIS A 29 2.83 -2.58 0.36
CA HIS A 29 3.73 -3.64 -0.09
C HIS A 29 3.36 -4.17 -1.48
N ILE A 30 2.07 -4.39 -1.71
CA ILE A 30 1.55 -4.93 -2.98
C ILE A 30 1.74 -3.91 -4.11
N ALA A 31 1.43 -2.64 -3.86
CA ALA A 31 1.62 -1.58 -4.85
C ALA A 31 3.08 -1.42 -5.26
N VAL A 32 4.01 -1.46 -4.29
CA VAL A 32 5.45 -1.41 -4.57
C VAL A 32 5.91 -2.63 -5.37
N SER A 33 5.53 -3.84 -4.95
CA SER A 33 5.91 -5.07 -5.66
C SER A 33 5.37 -5.15 -7.09
N ALA A 34 4.21 -4.54 -7.35
CA ALA A 34 3.62 -4.43 -8.68
C ALA A 34 4.19 -3.27 -9.52
N GLY A 35 5.02 -2.39 -8.95
CA GLY A 35 5.56 -1.21 -9.63
C GLY A 35 4.52 -0.13 -9.93
N HIS A 36 3.40 -0.08 -9.18
CA HIS A 36 2.34 0.90 -9.37
C HIS A 36 2.68 2.22 -8.67
N GLU A 37 3.59 3.01 -9.25
CA GLU A 37 4.12 4.24 -8.66
C GLU A 37 3.02 5.24 -8.24
N ASP A 38 1.99 5.40 -9.08
CA ASP A 38 0.85 6.29 -8.81
C ASP A 38 0.05 5.84 -7.57
N VAL A 39 -0.23 4.55 -7.44
CA VAL A 39 -0.89 3.98 -6.26
C VAL A 39 -0.01 4.09 -5.03
N VAL A 40 1.32 3.93 -5.16
CA VAL A 40 2.25 4.13 -4.04
C VAL A 40 2.18 5.56 -3.52
N GLN A 41 2.16 6.56 -4.41
CA GLN A 41 2.05 7.97 -4.02
C GLN A 41 0.74 8.26 -3.29
N GLU A 42 -0.39 7.74 -3.78
CA GLU A 42 -1.71 7.89 -3.13
C GLU A 42 -1.73 7.28 -1.72
N LEU A 43 -1.24 6.04 -1.58
CA LEU A 43 -1.23 5.35 -0.28
C LEU A 43 -0.33 6.05 0.73
N VAL A 44 0.86 6.51 0.30
CA VAL A 44 1.78 7.28 1.16
C VAL A 44 1.18 8.62 1.55
N GLY A 45 0.56 9.33 0.60
CA GLY A 45 -0.16 10.58 0.86
C GLY A 45 -1.33 10.42 1.84
N ALA A 46 -1.97 9.25 1.84
CA ALA A 46 -3.04 8.90 2.77
C ALA A 46 -2.54 8.35 4.12
N GLY A 47 -1.23 8.31 4.35
CA GLY A 47 -0.64 7.94 5.63
C GLY A 47 -0.30 6.46 5.81
N ALA A 48 -0.14 5.69 4.73
CA ALA A 48 0.40 4.34 4.82
C ALA A 48 1.80 4.34 5.47
N ASP A 49 2.04 3.42 6.41
CA ASP A 49 3.37 3.28 7.02
C ASP A 49 4.36 2.63 6.03
N VAL A 50 5.28 3.45 5.54
CA VAL A 50 6.36 3.05 4.61
C VAL A 50 7.36 2.07 5.23
N ASN A 51 7.36 1.92 6.55
CA ASN A 51 8.21 0.98 7.29
C ASN A 51 7.44 -0.21 7.88
N GLN A 52 6.15 -0.34 7.56
CA GLN A 52 5.33 -1.46 8.03
C GLN A 52 6.02 -2.78 7.68
N LYS A 53 6.18 -3.66 8.67
CA LYS A 53 6.71 -5.01 8.43
C LYS A 53 5.56 -5.98 8.29
N ASN A 54 5.63 -6.86 7.29
CA ASN A 54 4.79 -8.05 7.27
C ASN A 54 5.30 -9.12 8.26
N ASP A 55 4.61 -10.26 8.34
CA ASP A 55 4.95 -11.33 9.29
C ASP A 55 6.32 -11.96 9.03
N LYS A 56 6.88 -11.75 7.83
CA LYS A 56 8.24 -12.18 7.45
C LYS A 56 9.30 -11.11 7.74
N GLY A 57 8.90 -9.97 8.32
CA GLY A 57 9.79 -8.84 8.59
C GLY A 57 10.15 -8.00 7.36
N LEU A 58 9.52 -8.24 6.21
CA LEU A 58 9.76 -7.50 4.97
C LEU A 58 9.02 -6.16 5.02
N THR A 59 9.66 -5.11 4.52
CA THR A 59 9.07 -3.77 4.38
C THR A 59 8.59 -3.53 2.95
N PRO A 60 7.78 -2.48 2.67
CA PRO A 60 7.46 -2.09 1.31
C PRO A 60 8.71 -1.85 0.46
N LEU A 61 9.76 -1.24 1.03
CA LEU A 61 11.03 -1.06 0.33
C LEU A 61 11.68 -2.40 -0.08
N TYR A 62 11.61 -3.42 0.77
CA TYR A 62 12.09 -4.76 0.42
C TYR A 62 11.25 -5.37 -0.70
N ALA A 63 9.94 -5.11 -0.74
CA ALA A 63 9.04 -5.62 -1.77
C ALA A 63 9.32 -5.04 -3.19
N ALA A 64 10.19 -4.03 -3.31
CA ALA A 64 10.65 -3.48 -4.58
C ALA A 64 11.80 -4.30 -5.23
N LEU A 65 12.39 -5.24 -4.49
CA LEU A 65 13.50 -6.11 -4.93
C LEU A 65 12.99 -7.43 -5.49
#